data_AF-A0A9P7DWU1-F1
#
_entry.id   AF-A0A9P7DWU1-F1
#
_cell.length_a   1.000
_cell.length_b   1.000
_cell.length_c   1.000
_cell.angle_alpha   90.00
_cell.angle_beta   90.00
_cell.angle_gamma   90.00
#
_symmetry.space_group_name_H-M   'P 1'
#
loop_
_entity.id
_entity.type
_entity.pdbx_description
1 polymer ?
#
loop_
_entity_poly.entity_id
_entity_poly.type
_entity_poly.pdbx_seq_one_letter_code
_entity_poly.pdbx_strand_id
1 'polypeptide(L)'
;MIARCQLVSVHATGSSFMAMITYMQLAMQCQRYLRTSLGFLHSNIRKFYNNEVAKLRSAPSERTFHRWYEHGCKFILLAAGGSFYLLVIIAGLEIQWKVASMWFSVLRQVGSRLRQPGIGDKADLITQRIIPTIAWIRSQMPISLQRVFPSSFLTCVGAGDTLDCTDLVLTDGFFDIFRQENFTLPARDMGVWAICKSNVAEQTLVISGKGITSHLHSLTCCPSGVKHFCVTVVQTSFDCSHCNNVRSPAKNDRKENAIWTESERVKAVAGEVISDLDDLGNKMGELYPEGYRSHRGYVRIPMHILKGSMLDLRNSDGSLMAFICPSLPETIRLGLTNSLLACFESKNILHLVEKTLLHPFQCLHFSLWNRYSTVGDNAPTHIHPYGMVRADVSRTNHMQCLPYPSRDILEHQELYNNILTTFGELFEWIKMVMKEFLPEECEVLVELGQNLPGGERSPVAPFLSLVLNFNVTTEGHRDRFDKDLCLVLPLGTFTGGALVMFEQGLVLEIGCGDFAIFHSSETTHFNMHYEGRRASFVFHTDQGFDKWKEGRNGWAANEYFH
;
A
#
# COMPACT_ATOMS: atom_id res chain seq x y z
N MET A 1 -2.88 -21.86 16.25
CA MET A 1 -2.44 -21.37 14.91
C MET A 1 -1.56 -20.13 15.02
N ILE A 2 -2.00 -19.06 15.70
CA ILE A 2 -1.17 -17.87 15.98
C ILE A 2 0.15 -18.24 16.67
N ALA A 3 0.10 -19.04 17.73
CA ALA A 3 1.30 -19.55 18.40
C ALA A 3 2.24 -20.33 17.46
N ARG A 4 1.69 -21.03 16.45
CA ARG A 4 2.50 -21.72 15.42
C ARG A 4 3.17 -20.70 14.50
N CYS A 5 2.44 -19.69 14.01
CA CYS A 5 3.00 -18.62 13.18
C CYS A 5 4.15 -17.89 13.91
N GLN A 6 4.01 -17.64 15.21
CA GLN A 6 5.08 -17.09 16.06
C GLN A 6 6.29 -18.02 16.07
N LEU A 7 6.11 -19.31 16.35
CA LEU A 7 7.20 -20.29 16.39
C LEU A 7 7.96 -20.39 15.06
N VAL A 8 7.26 -20.49 13.93
CA VAL A 8 7.94 -20.63 12.62
C VAL A 8 8.58 -19.32 12.14
N SER A 9 8.20 -18.17 12.70
CA SER A 9 8.86 -16.89 12.38
C SER A 9 10.23 -16.72 13.04
N VAL A 10 10.59 -17.58 14.00
CA VAL A 10 11.82 -17.49 14.83
C VAL A 10 12.90 -18.52 14.44
N HIS A 11 12.56 -19.60 13.71
CA HIS A 11 13.51 -20.67 13.36
C HIS A 11 13.86 -20.71 11.86
N ALA A 12 15.15 -20.99 11.54
CA ALA A 12 15.69 -20.95 10.17
C ALA A 12 15.74 -22.31 9.45
N THR A 13 15.54 -22.22 8.12
CA THR A 13 15.94 -23.11 7.02
C THR A 13 15.29 -24.50 6.87
N GLY A 14 15.05 -25.27 7.95
CA GLY A 14 14.44 -26.61 7.84
C GLY A 14 12.90 -26.63 7.74
N SER A 15 12.24 -25.50 8.01
CA SER A 15 10.80 -25.39 8.24
C SER A 15 10.05 -24.49 7.24
N SER A 16 10.71 -23.99 6.19
CA SER A 16 10.16 -22.98 5.26
C SER A 16 8.85 -23.43 4.60
N PHE A 17 8.77 -24.68 4.14
CA PHE A 17 7.52 -25.23 3.59
C PHE A 17 6.40 -25.24 4.65
N MET A 18 6.70 -25.72 5.86
CA MET A 18 5.72 -25.75 6.95
C MET A 18 5.31 -24.36 7.44
N ALA A 19 6.20 -23.36 7.34
CA ALA A 19 5.88 -21.96 7.60
C ALA A 19 4.84 -21.46 6.59
N MET A 20 5.08 -21.69 5.28
CA MET A 20 4.15 -21.35 4.21
C MET A 20 2.79 -22.01 4.44
N ILE A 21 2.75 -23.33 4.70
CA ILE A 21 1.51 -24.06 5.01
C ILE A 21 0.82 -23.45 6.24
N THR A 22 1.56 -23.09 7.28
CA THR A 22 0.98 -22.50 8.51
C THR A 22 0.36 -21.12 8.24
N TYR A 23 0.95 -20.31 7.36
CA TYR A 23 0.34 -19.04 6.92
C TYR A 23 -0.90 -19.27 6.05
N MET A 24 -0.89 -20.26 5.15
CA MET A 24 -2.07 -20.63 4.37
C MET A 24 -3.23 -21.07 5.28
N GLN A 25 -2.94 -21.87 6.32
CA GLN A 25 -3.92 -22.25 7.33
C GLN A 25 -4.53 -21.03 8.02
N LEU A 26 -3.69 -20.04 8.37
CA LEU A 26 -4.15 -18.79 8.97
C LEU A 26 -5.14 -18.06 8.06
N ALA A 27 -4.76 -17.86 6.79
CA ALA A 27 -5.62 -17.20 5.81
C ALA A 27 -6.97 -17.92 5.64
N MET A 28 -6.97 -19.25 5.52
CA MET A 28 -8.17 -20.08 5.40
C MET A 28 -9.09 -20.04 6.63
N GLN A 29 -8.51 -20.03 7.83
CA GLN A 29 -9.30 -19.91 9.05
C GLN A 29 -9.91 -18.52 9.21
N CYS A 30 -9.17 -17.46 8.87
CA CYS A 30 -9.71 -16.10 8.83
C CYS A 30 -10.88 -16.02 7.86
N GLN A 31 -10.72 -16.56 6.64
CA GLN A 31 -11.80 -16.55 5.66
C GLN A 31 -13.02 -17.36 6.11
N ARG A 32 -12.81 -18.53 6.74
CA ARG A 32 -13.89 -19.33 7.32
C ARG A 32 -14.69 -18.50 8.33
N TYR A 33 -14.00 -17.81 9.24
CA TYR A 33 -14.64 -16.96 10.22
C TYR A 33 -15.43 -15.83 9.55
N LEU A 34 -14.81 -15.10 8.63
CA LEU A 34 -15.43 -13.96 7.93
C LEU A 34 -16.70 -14.35 7.16
N ARG A 35 -16.75 -15.58 6.62
CA ARG A 35 -17.96 -16.14 5.97
C ARG A 35 -19.08 -16.48 6.95
N THR A 36 -18.72 -16.93 8.16
CA THR A 36 -19.71 -17.40 9.14
C THR A 36 -20.24 -16.31 10.06
N SER A 37 -19.47 -15.26 10.33
CA SER A 37 -19.72 -14.42 11.50
C SER A 37 -20.58 -13.19 11.25
N LEU A 38 -20.65 -12.61 10.04
CA LEU A 38 -21.38 -11.36 9.78
C LEU A 38 -21.78 -11.26 8.30
N GLY A 39 -22.90 -10.60 8.00
CA GLY A 39 -23.39 -10.37 6.64
C GLY A 39 -22.27 -9.92 5.70
N PHE A 40 -22.24 -10.55 4.51
CA PHE A 40 -21.12 -10.61 3.56
C PHE A 40 -20.50 -9.25 3.14
N LEU A 41 -21.17 -8.13 3.40
CA LEU A 41 -20.77 -6.82 2.92
C LEU A 41 -19.77 -6.05 3.81
N HIS A 42 -19.59 -6.40 5.10
CA HIS A 42 -18.88 -5.50 6.03
C HIS A 42 -17.80 -6.14 6.91
N SER A 43 -17.49 -7.43 6.77
CA SER A 43 -16.45 -8.09 7.58
C SER A 43 -15.11 -8.05 6.84
N ASN A 44 -14.08 -7.51 7.51
CA ASN A 44 -12.72 -7.49 6.96
C ASN A 44 -11.72 -8.01 8.00
N ILE A 45 -10.51 -8.29 7.54
CA ILE A 45 -9.45 -8.89 8.35
C ILE A 45 -9.05 -8.04 9.56
N ARG A 46 -9.20 -6.70 9.50
CA ARG A 46 -8.93 -5.79 10.64
C ARG A 46 -9.99 -5.98 11.73
N LYS A 47 -11.28 -6.06 11.36
CA LYS A 47 -12.37 -6.35 12.30
C LYS A 47 -12.17 -7.72 12.97
N PHE A 48 -11.76 -8.74 12.20
CA PHE A 48 -11.41 -10.04 12.78
C PHE A 48 -10.27 -9.91 13.80
N TYR A 49 -9.21 -9.19 13.47
CA TYR A 49 -8.11 -8.97 14.41
C TYR A 49 -8.59 -8.31 15.70
N ASN A 50 -9.32 -7.19 15.62
CA ASN A 50 -9.80 -6.46 16.80
C ASN A 50 -10.75 -7.30 17.66
N ASN A 51 -11.63 -8.08 17.03
CA ASN A 51 -12.68 -8.82 17.73
C ASN A 51 -12.19 -10.13 18.33
N GLU A 52 -11.26 -10.82 17.67
CA GLU A 52 -10.88 -12.20 18.02
C GLU A 52 -9.41 -12.33 18.43
N VAL A 53 -8.51 -11.60 17.76
CA VAL A 53 -7.06 -11.79 17.92
C VAL A 53 -6.48 -10.88 19.01
N ALA A 54 -6.86 -9.61 19.03
CA ALA A 54 -6.34 -8.60 19.95
C ALA A 54 -6.63 -8.95 21.43
N LYS A 55 -7.65 -9.78 21.68
CA LYS A 55 -8.07 -10.22 23.01
C LYS A 55 -7.26 -11.41 23.54
N LEU A 56 -6.38 -12.00 22.73
CA LEU A 56 -5.57 -13.15 23.14
C LEU A 56 -4.41 -12.71 24.04
N ARG A 57 -4.08 -13.52 25.07
CA ARG A 57 -2.98 -13.23 26.02
C ARG A 57 -1.62 -13.03 25.35
N SER A 58 -1.37 -13.69 24.22
CA SER A 58 -0.14 -13.58 23.43
C SER A 58 -0.41 -13.07 22.01
N ALA A 59 -1.39 -12.15 21.88
CA ALA A 59 -1.76 -11.56 20.60
C ALA A 59 -0.52 -10.94 19.93
N PRO A 60 -0.21 -11.30 18.66
CA PRO A 60 0.77 -10.57 17.88
C PRO A 60 0.27 -9.14 17.64
N SER A 61 1.14 -8.20 17.26
CA SER A 61 0.68 -6.90 16.80
C SER A 61 -0.21 -7.03 15.55
N GLU A 62 -1.11 -6.07 15.35
CA GLU A 62 -2.00 -6.03 14.17
C GLU A 62 -1.19 -6.13 12.87
N ARG A 63 -0.09 -5.37 12.80
CA ARG A 63 0.86 -5.41 11.67
C ARG A 63 1.38 -6.82 11.41
N THR A 64 1.82 -7.51 12.46
CA THR A 64 2.39 -8.86 12.36
C THR A 64 1.34 -9.87 11.91
N PHE A 65 0.15 -9.82 12.51
CA PHE A 65 -0.96 -10.69 12.17
C PHE A 65 -1.37 -10.57 10.70
N HIS A 66 -1.56 -9.34 10.22
CA HIS A 66 -1.93 -9.12 8.84
C HIS A 66 -0.84 -9.52 7.85
N ARG A 67 0.44 -9.29 8.18
CA ARG A 67 1.56 -9.78 7.36
C ARG A 67 1.50 -11.30 7.20
N TRP A 68 1.21 -12.04 8.27
CA TRP A 68 1.04 -13.49 8.17
C TRP A 68 -0.17 -13.90 7.32
N TYR A 69 -1.29 -13.17 7.43
CA TYR A 69 -2.46 -13.39 6.59
C TYR A 69 -2.14 -13.17 5.10
N GLU A 70 -1.50 -12.05 4.77
CA GLU A 70 -1.09 -11.69 3.41
C GLU A 70 -0.13 -12.73 2.81
N HIS A 71 0.88 -13.15 3.58
CA HIS A 71 1.78 -14.25 3.19
C HIS A 71 0.98 -15.52 2.87
N GLY A 72 -0.01 -15.86 3.71
CA GLY A 72 -0.90 -17.00 3.48
C GLY A 72 -1.65 -16.91 2.15
N CYS A 73 -2.23 -15.74 1.83
CA CYS A 73 -2.90 -15.49 0.55
C CYS A 73 -1.95 -15.67 -0.65
N LYS A 74 -0.73 -15.12 -0.57
CA LYS A 74 0.29 -15.23 -1.62
C LYS A 74 0.73 -16.68 -1.84
N PHE A 75 0.94 -17.45 -0.78
CA PHE A 75 1.31 -18.86 -0.89
C PHE A 75 0.16 -19.75 -1.39
N ILE A 76 -1.10 -19.45 -1.01
CA ILE A 76 -2.29 -20.08 -1.60
C ILE A 76 -2.30 -19.84 -3.12
N LEU A 77 -2.11 -18.60 -3.57
CA LEU A 77 -2.14 -18.24 -4.99
C LEU A 77 -1.07 -18.97 -5.81
N LEU A 78 0.15 -19.07 -5.26
CA LEU A 78 1.23 -19.78 -5.92
C LEU A 78 1.01 -21.29 -5.94
N ALA A 79 0.53 -21.87 -4.85
CA ALA A 79 0.15 -23.28 -4.81
C ALA A 79 -1.01 -23.57 -5.78
N ALA A 80 -1.98 -22.68 -5.90
CA ALA A 80 -3.05 -22.78 -6.88
C ALA A 80 -2.49 -22.74 -8.31
N GLY A 81 -1.54 -21.85 -8.60
CA GLY A 81 -0.92 -21.76 -9.93
C GLY A 81 -0.06 -22.97 -10.28
N GLY A 82 0.86 -23.33 -9.40
CA GLY A 82 1.92 -24.30 -9.68
C GLY A 82 1.83 -25.65 -8.96
N SER A 83 0.84 -25.89 -8.10
CA SER A 83 0.76 -26.99 -7.10
C SER A 83 1.55 -26.73 -5.80
N PHE A 84 1.26 -27.53 -4.77
CA PHE A 84 2.03 -27.52 -3.51
C PHE A 84 3.53 -27.76 -3.69
N TYR A 85 3.93 -28.48 -4.75
CA TYR A 85 5.34 -28.74 -5.04
C TYR A 85 6.09 -27.50 -5.52
N LEU A 86 5.40 -26.47 -6.04
CA LEU A 86 6.02 -25.18 -6.25
C LEU A 86 6.49 -24.56 -4.92
N LEU A 87 5.72 -24.74 -3.84
CA LEU A 87 6.13 -24.27 -2.52
C LEU A 87 7.34 -25.07 -1.99
N VAL A 88 7.46 -26.35 -2.34
CA VAL A 88 8.67 -27.15 -2.02
C VAL A 88 9.89 -26.58 -2.74
N ILE A 89 9.77 -26.23 -4.03
CA ILE A 89 10.85 -25.59 -4.79
C ILE A 89 11.23 -24.24 -4.16
N ILE A 90 10.23 -23.39 -3.86
CA ILE A 90 10.44 -22.09 -3.22
C ILE A 90 11.16 -22.24 -1.88
N ALA A 91 10.76 -23.23 -1.08
CA ALA A 91 11.40 -23.55 0.20
C ALA A 91 12.84 -24.04 0.02
N GLY A 92 13.09 -24.95 -0.91
CA GLY A 92 14.41 -25.52 -1.18
C GLY A 92 15.39 -24.52 -1.79
N LEU A 93 14.89 -23.49 -2.48
CA LEU A 93 15.68 -22.35 -2.96
C LEU A 93 15.81 -21.23 -1.94
N GLU A 94 15.15 -21.33 -0.78
CA GLU A 94 15.15 -20.33 0.29
C GLU A 94 14.65 -18.93 -0.14
N ILE A 95 13.81 -18.87 -1.18
CA ILE A 95 13.30 -17.61 -1.74
C ILE A 95 11.91 -17.21 -1.24
N GLN A 96 11.36 -17.90 -0.23
CA GLN A 96 9.99 -17.65 0.27
C GLN A 96 9.76 -16.20 0.69
N TRP A 97 10.75 -15.53 1.28
CA TRP A 97 10.62 -14.14 1.73
C TRP A 97 10.71 -13.16 0.57
N LYS A 98 11.55 -13.45 -0.43
CA LYS A 98 11.61 -12.67 -1.68
C LYS A 98 10.26 -12.75 -2.40
N VAL A 99 9.69 -13.95 -2.50
CA VAL A 99 8.37 -14.18 -3.09
C VAL A 99 7.27 -13.50 -2.27
N ALA A 100 7.27 -13.62 -0.94
CA ALA A 100 6.27 -13.00 -0.08
C ALA A 100 6.31 -11.45 -0.13
N SER A 101 7.46 -10.86 -0.43
CA SER A 101 7.61 -9.41 -0.63
C SER A 101 7.08 -8.90 -1.98
N MET A 102 6.80 -9.78 -2.94
CA MET A 102 6.25 -9.38 -4.23
C MET A 102 4.79 -8.94 -4.09
N TRP A 103 4.39 -7.99 -4.91
CA TRP A 103 2.99 -7.56 -5.02
C TRP A 103 2.08 -8.71 -5.43
N PHE A 104 0.89 -8.77 -4.83
CA PHE A 104 -0.08 -9.83 -5.07
C PHE A 104 -0.47 -9.95 -6.55
N SER A 105 -0.65 -8.82 -7.24
CA SER A 105 -0.96 -8.77 -8.68
C SER A 105 0.16 -9.35 -9.57
N VAL A 106 1.42 -9.27 -9.13
CA VAL A 106 2.56 -9.90 -9.82
C VAL A 106 2.50 -11.42 -9.63
N LEU A 107 2.28 -11.89 -8.40
CA LEU A 107 2.15 -13.32 -8.11
C LEU A 107 0.94 -13.95 -8.81
N ARG A 108 -0.16 -13.20 -8.97
CA ARG A 108 -1.32 -13.64 -9.73
C ARG A 108 -0.95 -13.95 -11.17
N GLN A 109 -0.18 -13.08 -11.83
CA GLN A 109 0.26 -13.34 -13.19
C GLN A 109 1.20 -14.54 -13.29
N VAL A 110 2.09 -14.70 -12.32
CA VAL A 110 2.93 -15.91 -12.23
C VAL A 110 2.01 -17.14 -12.14
N GLY A 111 1.01 -17.12 -11.27
CA GLY A 111 0.00 -18.18 -11.14
C GLY A 111 -0.76 -18.45 -12.44
N SER A 112 -1.25 -17.40 -13.11
CA SER A 112 -1.97 -17.52 -14.39
C SER A 112 -1.07 -18.10 -15.49
N ARG A 113 0.20 -17.70 -15.53
CA ARG A 113 1.18 -18.25 -16.50
C ARG A 113 1.58 -19.68 -16.17
N LEU A 114 1.65 -20.06 -14.90
CA LEU A 114 1.86 -21.46 -14.53
C LEU A 114 0.69 -22.35 -14.99
N ARG A 115 -0.55 -21.85 -14.89
CA ARG A 115 -1.75 -22.55 -15.39
C ARG A 115 -1.80 -22.59 -16.92
N GLN A 116 -1.51 -21.47 -17.57
CA GLN A 116 -1.56 -21.28 -19.03
C GLN A 116 -0.30 -20.54 -19.52
N PRO A 117 0.80 -21.26 -19.79
CA PRO A 117 2.09 -20.65 -20.14
C PRO A 117 2.04 -19.78 -21.40
N GLY A 118 1.18 -20.16 -22.36
CA GLY A 118 1.11 -19.53 -23.67
C GLY A 118 2.34 -19.86 -24.51
N ILE A 119 2.83 -18.88 -25.26
CA ILE A 119 3.99 -19.01 -26.16
C ILE A 119 5.13 -18.04 -25.80
N GLY A 120 6.37 -18.38 -26.20
CA GLY A 120 7.59 -17.59 -26.03
C GLY A 120 8.50 -18.04 -24.88
N ASP A 121 9.64 -17.38 -24.70
CA ASP A 121 10.74 -17.83 -23.81
C ASP A 121 10.31 -18.10 -22.36
N LYS A 122 9.39 -17.28 -21.83
CA LYS A 122 8.84 -17.48 -20.47
C LYS A 122 7.98 -18.74 -20.39
N ALA A 123 7.26 -19.08 -21.47
CA ALA A 123 6.50 -20.31 -21.56
C ALA A 123 7.44 -21.52 -21.63
N ASP A 124 8.56 -21.41 -22.35
CA ASP A 124 9.58 -22.48 -22.41
C ASP A 124 10.18 -22.75 -21.03
N LEU A 125 10.51 -21.71 -20.26
CA LEU A 125 10.97 -21.90 -18.88
C LEU A 125 9.95 -22.69 -18.04
N ILE A 126 8.66 -22.37 -18.16
CA ILE A 126 7.60 -23.05 -17.40
C ILE A 126 7.44 -24.50 -17.86
N THR A 127 7.30 -24.71 -19.16
CA THR A 127 6.98 -26.01 -19.76
C THR A 127 8.15 -26.98 -19.77
N GLN A 128 9.38 -26.49 -19.93
CA GLN A 128 10.57 -27.33 -20.06
C GLN A 128 11.38 -27.47 -18.76
N ARG A 129 11.19 -26.57 -17.79
CA ARG A 129 11.94 -26.61 -16.52
C ARG A 129 11.03 -26.75 -15.30
N ILE A 130 10.12 -25.81 -15.09
CA ILE A 130 9.34 -25.74 -13.85
C ILE A 130 8.40 -26.94 -13.72
N ILE A 131 7.56 -27.19 -14.73
CA ILE A 131 6.57 -28.29 -14.69
C ILE A 131 7.26 -29.67 -14.61
N PRO A 132 8.31 -29.97 -15.42
CA PRO A 132 9.03 -31.23 -15.28
C PRO A 132 9.69 -31.41 -13.90
N THR A 133 10.23 -30.33 -13.31
CA THR A 133 10.79 -30.39 -11.95
C THR A 133 9.71 -30.70 -10.93
N ILE A 134 8.54 -30.07 -11.05
CA ILE A 134 7.38 -30.34 -10.18
C ILE A 134 6.92 -31.80 -10.32
N ALA A 135 6.82 -32.31 -11.54
CA ALA A 135 6.47 -33.70 -11.79
C ALA A 135 7.47 -34.67 -11.15
N TRP A 136 8.77 -34.38 -11.29
CA TRP A 136 9.83 -35.16 -10.67
C TRP A 136 9.71 -35.15 -9.14
N ILE A 137 9.65 -33.98 -8.49
CA ILE A 137 9.51 -33.88 -7.02
C ILE A 137 8.25 -34.61 -6.55
N ARG A 138 7.12 -34.41 -7.24
CA ARG A 138 5.85 -35.10 -6.95
C ARG A 138 6.00 -36.62 -6.99
N SER A 139 6.77 -37.17 -7.93
CA SER A 139 7.01 -38.62 -8.04
C SER A 139 7.88 -39.17 -6.92
N GLN A 140 8.84 -38.37 -6.43
CA GLN A 140 9.80 -38.78 -5.41
C GLN A 140 9.28 -38.58 -3.99
N MET A 141 8.41 -37.59 -3.80
CA MET A 141 7.89 -37.19 -2.50
C MET A 141 6.39 -36.89 -2.59
N PRO A 142 5.52 -37.89 -2.77
CA PRO A 142 4.07 -37.70 -2.71
C PRO A 142 3.66 -37.14 -1.34
N ILE A 143 3.05 -35.95 -1.32
CA ILE A 143 2.58 -35.28 -0.09
C ILE A 143 1.08 -35.46 0.08
N SER A 144 0.65 -35.84 1.29
CA SER A 144 -0.73 -35.68 1.75
C SER A 144 -0.81 -34.87 3.03
N LEU A 145 -1.75 -33.93 3.06
CA LEU A 145 -1.96 -33.03 4.19
C LEU A 145 -3.20 -33.47 4.97
N GLN A 146 -2.98 -34.20 6.06
CA GLN A 146 -4.06 -34.73 6.89
C GLN A 146 -4.39 -33.77 8.03
N ARG A 147 -5.66 -33.33 8.10
CA ARG A 147 -6.17 -32.41 9.13
C ARG A 147 -5.33 -31.13 9.27
N VAL A 148 -4.72 -30.71 8.16
CA VAL A 148 -3.96 -29.46 8.07
C VAL A 148 -4.94 -28.31 7.84
N PHE A 149 -5.85 -28.44 6.88
CA PHE A 149 -6.79 -27.37 6.54
C PHE A 149 -8.14 -27.53 7.26
N PRO A 150 -8.95 -26.46 7.37
CA PRO A 150 -10.25 -26.55 8.03
C PRO A 150 -11.16 -27.54 7.28
N SER A 151 -11.82 -28.44 8.01
CA SER A 151 -12.68 -29.48 7.41
C SER A 151 -13.74 -28.92 6.48
N SER A 152 -14.26 -27.71 6.75
CA SER A 152 -15.23 -27.05 5.86
C SER A 152 -14.70 -26.88 4.43
N PHE A 153 -13.42 -26.58 4.24
CA PHE A 153 -12.83 -26.47 2.90
C PHE A 153 -12.64 -27.84 2.25
N LEU A 154 -12.21 -28.84 3.04
CA LEU A 154 -11.95 -30.19 2.55
C LEU A 154 -13.25 -30.91 2.15
N THR A 155 -14.33 -30.73 2.94
CA THR A 155 -15.66 -31.28 2.63
C THR A 155 -16.24 -30.65 1.35
N CYS A 156 -16.04 -29.36 1.10
CA CYS A 156 -16.52 -28.70 -0.12
C CYS A 156 -15.95 -29.29 -1.41
N VAL A 157 -14.78 -29.94 -1.35
CA VAL A 157 -14.16 -30.64 -2.50
C VAL A 157 -14.22 -32.16 -2.42
N GLY A 158 -14.91 -32.72 -1.42
CA GLY A 158 -14.99 -34.17 -1.24
C GLY A 158 -13.68 -34.84 -0.79
N ALA A 159 -12.68 -34.09 -0.29
CA ALA A 159 -11.39 -34.64 0.16
C ALA A 159 -11.46 -35.37 1.53
N GLY A 160 -12.60 -35.32 2.23
CA GLY A 160 -12.71 -35.85 3.59
C GLY A 160 -11.78 -35.11 4.57
N ASP A 161 -10.92 -35.86 5.28
CA ASP A 161 -9.98 -35.33 6.29
C ASP A 161 -8.54 -35.13 5.75
N THR A 162 -8.27 -35.54 4.51
CA THR A 162 -6.92 -35.60 3.93
C THR A 162 -6.91 -35.00 2.54
N LEU A 163 -6.08 -33.97 2.33
CA LEU A 163 -5.86 -33.42 1.00
C LEU A 163 -4.67 -34.12 0.34
N ASP A 164 -4.92 -34.88 -0.73
CA ASP A 164 -3.86 -35.43 -1.57
C ASP A 164 -3.29 -34.31 -2.45
N CYS A 165 -2.05 -33.90 -2.18
CA CYS A 165 -1.39 -32.85 -2.94
C CYS A 165 -0.85 -33.32 -4.29
N THR A 166 -0.88 -34.62 -4.57
CA THR A 166 -0.52 -35.19 -5.88
C THR A 166 -1.66 -35.06 -6.89
N ASP A 167 -2.91 -34.90 -6.44
CA ASP A 167 -4.07 -34.70 -7.29
C ASP A 167 -4.24 -33.21 -7.61
N LEU A 168 -3.83 -32.84 -8.83
CA LEU A 168 -3.95 -31.46 -9.31
C LEU A 168 -5.40 -31.02 -9.46
N VAL A 169 -6.33 -31.92 -9.83
CA VAL A 169 -7.74 -31.55 -10.00
C VAL A 169 -8.38 -31.27 -8.65
N LEU A 170 -8.13 -32.14 -7.67
CA LEU A 170 -8.59 -31.96 -6.30
C LEU A 170 -8.03 -30.67 -5.67
N THR A 171 -6.73 -30.44 -5.81
CA THR A 171 -6.09 -29.24 -5.24
C THR A 171 -6.51 -27.96 -5.94
N ASP A 172 -6.74 -27.99 -7.26
CA ASP A 172 -7.28 -26.85 -8.00
C ASP A 172 -8.67 -26.47 -7.46
N GLY A 173 -9.58 -27.44 -7.34
CA GLY A 173 -10.91 -27.20 -6.76
C GLY A 173 -10.86 -26.74 -5.30
N PHE A 174 -9.87 -27.20 -4.53
CA PHE A 174 -9.68 -26.78 -3.14
C PHE A 174 -9.31 -25.30 -3.04
N PHE A 175 -8.44 -24.82 -3.93
CA PHE A 175 -8.04 -23.42 -3.95
C PHE A 175 -9.09 -22.50 -4.55
N ASP A 176 -9.88 -22.96 -5.51
CA ASP A 176 -10.95 -22.15 -6.14
C ASP A 176 -12.06 -21.75 -5.16
N ILE A 177 -12.19 -22.46 -4.03
CA ILE A 177 -13.12 -22.09 -2.94
C ILE A 177 -12.59 -20.88 -2.14
N PHE A 178 -11.29 -20.61 -2.14
CA PHE A 178 -10.67 -19.53 -1.38
C PHE A 178 -10.93 -18.18 -2.07
N ARG A 179 -11.39 -17.17 -1.32
CA ARG A 179 -11.77 -15.84 -1.83
C ARG A 179 -10.73 -14.81 -1.42
N GLN A 180 -10.33 -13.96 -2.37
CA GLN A 180 -9.20 -13.04 -2.23
C GLN A 180 -9.51 -11.63 -2.75
N GLU A 181 -10.78 -11.27 -2.97
CA GLU A 181 -11.16 -10.01 -3.66
C GLU A 181 -10.44 -9.91 -5.01
N ASN A 182 -10.43 -11.04 -5.73
CA ASN A 182 -9.65 -11.22 -6.95
C ASN A 182 -10.32 -12.26 -7.86
N PHE A 183 -9.94 -12.28 -9.13
CA PHE A 183 -10.27 -13.40 -10.00
C PHE A 183 -9.53 -14.67 -9.58
N THR A 184 -10.23 -15.79 -9.66
CA THR A 184 -9.63 -17.14 -9.69
C THR A 184 -8.58 -17.23 -10.79
N LEU A 185 -7.73 -18.24 -10.70
CA LEU A 185 -6.74 -18.48 -11.76
C LEU A 185 -7.44 -19.12 -12.96
N PRO A 186 -6.95 -18.88 -14.20
CA PRO A 186 -7.49 -19.57 -15.36
C PRO A 186 -7.31 -21.08 -15.21
N ALA A 187 -8.22 -21.84 -15.85
CA ALA A 187 -8.15 -23.30 -15.85
C ALA A 187 -6.76 -23.79 -16.29
N ARG A 188 -6.23 -24.80 -15.59
CA ARG A 188 -4.94 -25.43 -15.88
C ARG A 188 -4.97 -26.06 -17.26
N ASP A 189 -3.95 -25.77 -18.07
CA ASP A 189 -3.73 -26.49 -19.33
C ASP A 189 -3.27 -27.92 -19.04
N MET A 190 -4.21 -28.86 -19.04
CA MET A 190 -3.94 -30.26 -18.74
C MET A 190 -3.16 -30.99 -19.85
N GLY A 191 -3.00 -30.38 -21.03
CA GLY A 191 -2.09 -30.89 -22.06
C GLY A 191 -0.64 -30.65 -21.65
N VAL A 192 -0.33 -29.43 -21.23
CA VAL A 192 1.01 -29.07 -20.73
C VAL A 192 1.32 -29.79 -19.41
N TRP A 193 0.35 -29.87 -18.50
CA TRP A 193 0.50 -30.52 -17.19
C TRP A 193 0.31 -32.04 -17.22
N ALA A 194 0.23 -32.67 -18.40
CA ALA A 194 -0.04 -34.10 -18.54
C ALA A 194 1.00 -34.98 -17.84
N ILE A 195 2.27 -34.55 -17.79
CA ILE A 195 3.35 -35.26 -17.07
C ILE A 195 3.10 -35.38 -15.56
N CYS A 196 2.28 -34.48 -14.99
CA CYS A 196 1.88 -34.53 -13.58
C CYS A 196 0.63 -35.41 -13.34
N LYS A 197 0.08 -36.08 -14.36
CA LYS A 197 -1.07 -36.99 -14.20
C LYS A 197 -0.68 -38.41 -13.83
N SER A 198 0.57 -38.81 -14.04
CA SER A 198 1.01 -40.18 -13.75
C SER A 198 0.79 -40.51 -12.27
N ASN A 199 0.29 -41.72 -12.00
CA ASN A 199 0.12 -42.22 -10.64
C ASN A 199 1.47 -42.19 -9.93
N VAL A 200 1.49 -41.64 -8.71
CA VAL A 200 2.65 -41.71 -7.83
C VAL A 200 2.55 -43.00 -7.02
N ALA A 201 3.68 -43.68 -6.80
CA ALA A 201 3.71 -44.92 -6.02
C ALA A 201 3.18 -44.70 -4.58
N GLU A 202 2.58 -45.74 -3.98
CA GLU A 202 1.78 -45.68 -2.73
C GLU A 202 2.51 -45.20 -1.45
N GLN A 203 3.81 -44.89 -1.50
CA GLN A 203 4.56 -44.41 -0.32
C GLN A 203 4.35 -42.91 -0.10
N THR A 204 3.17 -42.53 0.35
CA THR A 204 2.79 -41.13 0.61
C THR A 204 3.34 -40.60 1.93
N LEU A 205 4.04 -39.47 1.88
CA LEU A 205 4.44 -38.69 3.06
C LEU A 205 3.20 -38.00 3.64
N VAL A 206 2.73 -38.50 4.78
CA VAL A 206 1.58 -37.92 5.50
C VAL A 206 2.07 -36.86 6.49
N ILE A 207 1.72 -35.60 6.23
CA ILE A 207 1.96 -34.49 7.15
C ILE A 207 0.71 -34.30 8.00
N SER A 208 0.79 -34.65 9.28
CA SER A 208 -0.31 -34.53 10.23
C SER A 208 -0.27 -33.20 10.99
N GLY A 209 -1.43 -32.58 11.17
CA GLY A 209 -1.58 -31.33 11.94
C GLY A 209 -1.27 -31.44 13.45
N LYS A 210 -1.08 -32.64 14.01
CA LYS A 210 -0.99 -32.89 15.47
C LYS A 210 0.41 -32.75 16.11
N GLY A 211 1.48 -32.51 15.34
CA GLY A 211 2.86 -32.76 15.80
C GLY A 211 3.83 -31.58 15.96
N ILE A 212 3.41 -30.34 16.22
CA ILE A 212 4.35 -29.22 16.41
C ILE A 212 3.93 -28.34 17.59
N THR A 213 4.33 -28.74 18.80
CA THR A 213 4.17 -27.97 20.04
C THR A 213 5.32 -28.25 21.00
N SER A 214 6.28 -27.34 21.11
CA SER A 214 6.90 -26.95 22.40
C SER A 214 7.95 -25.84 22.22
N HIS A 215 8.02 -24.98 23.23
CA HIS A 215 8.95 -23.86 23.48
C HIS A 215 8.64 -22.51 22.81
N LEU A 216 7.83 -21.71 23.51
CA LEU A 216 7.75 -20.26 23.38
C LEU A 216 8.41 -19.62 24.61
N HIS A 217 9.53 -18.92 24.40
CA HIS A 217 10.01 -17.90 25.33
C HIS A 217 9.46 -16.53 24.93
N SER A 218 9.03 -15.80 25.94
CA SER A 218 8.42 -14.47 25.88
C SER A 218 9.41 -13.40 25.42
N LEU A 219 9.02 -12.61 24.41
CA LEU A 219 9.58 -11.29 24.17
C LEU A 219 8.41 -10.32 23.92
N THR A 220 8.11 -9.54 24.96
CA THR A 220 7.25 -8.35 24.90
C THR A 220 8.16 -7.12 24.81
N CYS A 221 7.98 -6.30 23.77
CA CYS A 221 8.33 -4.89 23.82
C CYS A 221 7.20 -4.11 23.15
N CYS A 222 6.36 -3.49 23.97
CA CYS A 222 5.64 -2.29 23.57
C CYS A 222 6.53 -1.11 23.95
N PRO A 223 6.83 -0.16 23.06
CA PRO A 223 7.34 1.12 23.49
C PRO A 223 6.21 1.87 24.19
N SER A 224 6.24 1.87 25.51
CA SER A 224 5.51 2.80 26.36
C SER A 224 6.17 4.18 26.27
N GLY A 225 5.37 5.21 25.94
CA GLY A 225 5.78 6.61 26.10
C GLY A 225 5.46 7.50 24.91
N VAL A 226 4.19 7.55 24.46
CA VAL A 226 3.73 8.69 23.67
C VAL A 226 3.62 9.86 24.65
N LYS A 227 4.48 10.88 24.51
CA LYS A 227 4.28 12.17 25.18
C LYS A 227 2.91 12.68 24.74
N HIS A 228 2.12 13.23 25.66
CA HIS A 228 0.94 14.03 25.28
C HIS A 228 1.41 15.15 24.34
N PHE A 229 1.12 15.02 23.06
CA PHE A 229 1.30 16.11 22.11
C PHE A 229 0.14 17.07 22.28
N CYS A 230 0.43 18.36 22.33
CA CYS A 230 -0.61 19.38 22.27
C CYS A 230 -0.98 19.57 20.79
N VAL A 231 -2.27 19.72 20.52
CA VAL A 231 -2.77 20.14 19.21
C VAL A 231 -3.52 21.44 19.41
N THR A 232 -3.13 22.45 18.66
CA THR A 232 -3.87 23.70 18.58
C THR A 232 -4.79 23.64 17.37
N VAL A 233 -6.10 23.71 17.62
CA VAL A 233 -7.11 23.78 16.57
C VAL A 233 -7.41 25.25 16.32
N VAL A 234 -7.28 25.69 15.06
CA VAL A 234 -7.69 27.03 14.63
C VAL A 234 -8.83 26.88 13.64
N GLN A 235 -10.02 27.28 14.09
CA GLN A 235 -11.20 27.37 13.25
C GLN A 235 -11.10 28.63 12.38
N THR A 236 -11.35 28.48 11.08
CA THR A 236 -11.28 29.60 10.13
C THR A 236 -12.65 29.88 9.52
N SER A 237 -12.83 31.05 8.92
CA SER A 237 -14.01 31.37 8.12
C SER A 237 -13.90 30.93 6.66
N PHE A 238 -12.80 30.27 6.24
CA PHE A 238 -12.60 29.84 4.85
C PHE A 238 -13.61 28.77 4.43
N ASP A 239 -14.39 29.06 3.39
CA ASP A 239 -15.36 28.17 2.78
C ASP A 239 -14.74 27.47 1.57
N CYS A 240 -14.35 26.21 1.73
CA CYS A 240 -13.75 25.41 0.68
C CYS A 240 -14.68 25.19 -0.54
N SER A 241 -15.99 25.32 -0.34
CA SER A 241 -17.00 25.16 -1.40
C SER A 241 -17.27 26.44 -2.20
N HIS A 242 -16.76 27.59 -1.72
CA HIS A 242 -16.95 28.87 -2.38
C HIS A 242 -16.40 28.86 -3.82
N CYS A 243 -17.11 29.48 -4.76
CA CYS A 243 -16.79 29.40 -6.20
C CYS A 243 -15.38 29.92 -6.55
N ASN A 244 -14.86 30.88 -5.78
CA ASN A 244 -13.48 31.39 -5.91
C ASN A 244 -12.40 30.41 -5.44
N ASN A 245 -12.73 29.50 -4.52
CA ASN A 245 -11.79 28.53 -3.95
C ASN A 245 -11.79 27.21 -4.76
N VAL A 246 -12.93 26.85 -5.36
CA VAL A 246 -13.03 25.66 -6.23
C VAL A 246 -12.28 25.85 -7.56
N ARG A 247 -12.18 27.09 -8.07
CA ARG A 247 -11.52 27.38 -9.34
C ARG A 247 -9.99 27.34 -9.22
N SER A 248 -9.36 26.41 -9.94
CA SER A 248 -7.89 26.37 -10.01
C SER A 248 -7.35 27.58 -10.79
N PRO A 249 -6.46 28.39 -10.18
CA PRO A 249 -5.80 29.53 -10.83
C PRO A 249 -4.62 29.12 -11.74
N ALA A 250 -4.08 27.91 -11.53
CA ALA A 250 -2.95 27.37 -12.29
C ALA A 250 -3.29 27.28 -13.78
N LYS A 251 -2.32 27.65 -14.63
CA LYS A 251 -2.51 27.70 -16.08
C LYS A 251 -2.23 26.33 -16.67
N ASN A 252 -3.02 25.94 -17.68
CA ASN A 252 -2.77 24.70 -18.42
C ASN A 252 -1.53 24.81 -19.31
N ASP A 253 -1.23 26.02 -19.81
CA ASP A 253 0.04 26.28 -20.51
C ASP A 253 1.18 26.35 -19.49
N ARG A 254 2.23 25.54 -19.73
CA ARG A 254 3.35 25.40 -18.80
C ARG A 254 4.15 26.69 -18.64
N LYS A 255 4.33 27.49 -19.70
CA LYS A 255 5.11 28.73 -19.62
C LYS A 255 4.32 29.80 -18.86
N GLU A 256 3.04 29.93 -19.16
CA GLU A 256 2.15 30.81 -18.39
C GLU A 256 2.08 30.41 -16.93
N ASN A 257 2.04 29.10 -16.63
CA ASN A 257 2.00 28.59 -15.26
C ASN A 257 3.29 28.89 -14.49
N ALA A 258 4.44 28.73 -15.14
CA ALA A 258 5.73 29.09 -14.54
C ALA A 258 5.81 30.59 -14.21
N ILE A 259 5.38 31.46 -15.13
CA ILE A 259 5.33 32.91 -14.92
C ILE A 259 4.37 33.27 -13.77
N TRP A 260 3.17 32.68 -13.77
CA TRP A 260 2.19 32.89 -12.73
C TRP A 260 2.70 32.42 -11.36
N THR A 261 3.28 31.22 -11.30
CA THR A 261 3.86 30.67 -10.07
C THR A 261 4.95 31.59 -9.53
N GLU A 262 5.85 32.09 -10.38
CA GLU A 262 6.92 32.98 -9.93
C GLU A 262 6.38 34.31 -9.37
N SER A 263 5.35 34.88 -10.01
CA SER A 263 4.64 36.04 -9.47
C SER A 263 4.01 35.74 -8.10
N GLU A 264 3.46 34.54 -7.89
CA GLU A 264 2.89 34.16 -6.60
C GLU A 264 3.96 33.87 -5.54
N ARG A 265 5.14 33.33 -5.91
CA ARG A 265 6.28 33.21 -5.00
C ARG A 265 6.71 34.58 -4.47
N VAL A 266 6.81 35.60 -5.33
CA VAL A 266 7.16 36.97 -4.90
C VAL A 266 6.18 37.50 -3.83
N LYS A 267 4.88 37.27 -4.04
CA LYS A 267 3.84 37.66 -3.07
C LYS A 267 3.91 36.84 -1.79
N ALA A 268 4.19 35.54 -1.88
CA ALA A 268 4.35 34.65 -0.74
C ALA A 268 5.55 35.04 0.13
N VAL A 269 6.67 35.47 -0.47
CA VAL A 269 7.82 36.03 0.27
C VAL A 269 7.41 37.27 1.07
N ALA A 270 6.65 38.17 0.45
CA ALA A 270 6.14 39.39 1.04
C ALA A 270 4.98 39.18 2.03
N GLY A 271 4.53 37.94 2.22
CA GLY A 271 3.45 37.60 3.15
C GLY A 271 3.81 37.97 4.59
N GLU A 272 2.78 38.28 5.37
CA GLU A 272 2.93 38.64 6.77
C GLU A 272 3.29 37.42 7.60
N VAL A 273 4.34 37.53 8.41
CA VAL A 273 4.78 36.47 9.31
C VAL A 273 3.95 36.53 10.59
N ILE A 274 3.39 35.41 11.04
CA ILE A 274 2.70 35.36 12.32
C ILE A 274 3.70 35.47 13.48
N SER A 275 3.31 36.09 14.60
CA SER A 275 4.13 36.11 15.83
C SER A 275 3.85 34.90 16.72
N ASP A 276 2.60 34.46 16.76
CA ASP A 276 2.07 33.40 17.61
C ASP A 276 0.74 32.85 17.03
N LEU A 277 0.11 31.93 17.76
CA LEU A 277 -1.11 31.26 17.32
C LEU A 277 -2.37 32.14 17.45
N ASP A 278 -2.36 33.14 18.33
CA ASP A 278 -3.47 34.09 18.44
C ASP A 278 -3.42 35.09 17.27
N ASP A 279 -2.23 35.57 16.91
CA ASP A 279 -1.98 36.36 15.71
C ASP A 279 -2.36 35.61 14.43
N LEU A 280 -2.09 34.29 14.36
CA LEU A 280 -2.58 33.45 13.27
C LEU A 280 -4.11 33.47 13.18
N GLY A 281 -4.81 33.30 14.31
CA GLY A 281 -6.27 33.35 14.35
C GLY A 281 -6.83 34.69 13.86
N ASN A 282 -6.24 35.80 14.31
CA ASN A 282 -6.62 37.16 13.90
C ASN A 282 -6.41 37.38 12.40
N LYS A 283 -5.20 37.09 11.89
CA LYS A 283 -4.87 37.26 10.47
C LYS A 283 -5.73 36.39 9.56
N MET A 284 -6.05 35.17 9.97
CA MET A 284 -6.95 34.29 9.21
C MET A 284 -8.39 34.82 9.18
N GLY A 285 -8.86 35.41 10.30
CA GLY A 285 -10.17 36.06 10.34
C GLY A 285 -10.28 37.25 9.37
N GLU A 286 -9.20 38.04 9.26
CA GLU A 286 -9.11 39.16 8.30
C GLU A 286 -8.95 38.70 6.85
N LEU A 287 -8.32 37.54 6.63
CA LEU A 287 -8.05 37.01 5.29
C LEU A 287 -9.33 36.52 4.59
N TYR A 288 -10.34 36.03 5.32
CA TYR A 288 -11.56 35.46 4.75
C TYR A 288 -12.87 36.10 5.26
N PRO A 289 -13.10 37.41 5.05
CA PRO A 289 -14.32 38.09 5.49
C PRO A 289 -15.59 37.54 4.80
N GLU A 290 -15.45 37.01 3.58
CA GLU A 290 -16.54 36.45 2.77
C GLU A 290 -16.37 34.94 2.51
N GLY A 291 -15.56 34.26 3.32
CA GLY A 291 -15.27 32.83 3.15
C GLY A 291 -14.27 32.48 2.04
N TYR A 292 -13.72 33.48 1.36
CA TYR A 292 -12.58 33.31 0.47
C TYR A 292 -11.57 34.42 0.71
N ARG A 293 -10.35 34.21 0.23
CA ARG A 293 -9.22 35.13 0.36
C ARG A 293 -9.54 36.49 -0.27
N SER A 294 -9.75 37.52 0.55
CA SER A 294 -10.22 38.87 0.15
C SER A 294 -9.17 39.66 -0.63
N HIS A 295 -7.89 39.49 -0.31
CA HIS A 295 -6.77 40.09 -1.01
C HIS A 295 -5.69 39.06 -1.33
N ARG A 296 -4.88 39.31 -2.38
CA ARG A 296 -3.78 38.41 -2.78
C ARG A 296 -2.56 38.47 -1.83
N GLY A 297 -2.78 38.73 -0.55
CA GLY A 297 -1.76 38.61 0.51
C GLY A 297 -1.58 37.17 0.95
N TYR A 298 -0.50 36.90 1.68
CA TYR A 298 -0.19 35.58 2.23
C TYR A 298 0.11 35.71 3.72
N VAL A 299 -0.21 34.67 4.48
CA VAL A 299 0.18 34.53 5.89
C VAL A 299 1.26 33.44 5.97
N ARG A 300 2.43 33.80 6.49
CA ARG A 300 3.58 32.90 6.66
C ARG A 300 3.58 32.32 8.05
N ILE A 301 3.71 31.00 8.14
CA ILE A 301 3.70 30.21 9.38
C ILE A 301 5.08 29.58 9.58
N PRO A 302 5.97 30.23 10.35
CA PRO A 302 7.23 29.64 10.78
C PRO A 302 7.04 28.44 11.71
N MET A 303 7.72 27.33 11.45
CA MET A 303 7.58 26.10 12.28
C MET A 303 8.07 26.29 13.72
N HIS A 304 8.95 27.27 13.98
CA HIS A 304 9.44 27.53 15.33
C HIS A 304 8.37 28.06 16.29
N ILE A 305 7.25 28.58 15.77
CA ILE A 305 6.09 29.01 16.56
C ILE A 305 5.30 27.80 17.07
N LEU A 306 5.37 26.68 16.35
CA LEU A 306 4.68 25.44 16.67
C LEU A 306 5.51 24.53 17.60
N LYS A 307 6.59 25.00 18.23
CA LYS A 307 7.50 24.15 19.02
C LYS A 307 6.77 23.39 20.13
N GLY A 308 6.51 22.10 19.89
CA GLY A 308 5.84 21.20 20.82
C GLY A 308 4.32 21.09 20.64
N SER A 309 3.73 21.80 19.68
CA SER A 309 2.31 21.70 19.31
C SER A 309 2.16 21.33 17.84
N MET A 310 1.11 20.59 17.51
CA MET A 310 0.66 20.40 16.13
C MET A 310 -0.41 21.44 15.83
N LEU A 311 -0.56 21.83 14.56
CA LEU A 311 -1.55 22.80 14.14
C LEU A 311 -2.61 22.10 13.28
N ASP A 312 -3.87 22.19 13.70
CA ASP A 312 -5.03 21.71 12.96
C ASP A 312 -5.86 22.92 12.49
N LEU A 313 -5.80 23.23 11.20
CA LEU A 313 -6.58 24.28 10.57
C LEU A 313 -7.88 23.67 10.02
N ARG A 314 -9.02 24.24 10.40
CA ARG A 314 -10.35 23.79 9.95
C ARG A 314 -11.04 24.84 9.10
N ASN A 315 -11.67 24.40 8.02
CA ASN A 315 -12.55 25.21 7.16
C ASN A 315 -13.81 25.62 7.95
N SER A 316 -14.61 26.56 7.42
CA SER A 316 -15.81 27.08 8.07
C SER A 316 -16.85 26.01 8.40
N ASP A 317 -16.88 24.91 7.66
CA ASP A 317 -17.77 23.75 7.87
C ASP A 317 -17.21 22.70 8.84
N GLY A 318 -16.01 22.93 9.39
CA GLY A 318 -15.30 22.02 10.30
C GLY A 318 -14.46 20.96 9.59
N SER A 319 -14.47 20.89 8.25
CA SER A 319 -13.60 19.99 7.50
C SER A 319 -12.12 20.41 7.59
N LEU A 320 -11.21 19.47 7.31
CA LEU A 320 -9.77 19.74 7.37
C LEU A 320 -9.35 20.73 6.27
N MET A 321 -8.70 21.83 6.67
CA MET A 321 -7.99 22.71 5.75
C MET A 321 -6.56 22.23 5.54
N ALA A 322 -5.82 22.14 6.64
CA ALA A 322 -4.45 21.67 6.67
C ALA A 322 -4.08 21.23 8.10
N PHE A 323 -3.33 20.13 8.20
CA PHE A 323 -2.73 19.68 9.45
C PHE A 323 -1.21 19.75 9.34
N ILE A 324 -0.55 20.41 10.29
CA ILE A 324 0.91 20.62 10.29
C ILE A 324 1.50 19.99 11.54
N CYS A 325 2.51 19.15 11.35
CA CYS A 325 3.19 18.45 12.42
C CYS A 325 4.71 18.69 12.38
N PRO A 326 5.24 19.51 13.30
CA PRO A 326 6.68 19.68 13.50
C PRO A 326 7.25 18.71 14.56
N SER A 327 6.44 17.80 15.08
CA SER A 327 6.74 17.03 16.30
C SER A 327 7.36 15.65 16.02
N LEU A 328 8.01 15.47 14.87
CA LEU A 328 8.73 14.24 14.57
C LEU A 328 9.80 13.96 15.64
N PRO A 329 9.83 12.76 16.26
CA PRO A 329 10.82 12.40 17.25
C PRO A 329 12.24 12.61 16.74
N GLU A 330 13.09 13.21 17.58
CA GLU A 330 14.47 13.56 17.21
C GLU A 330 15.29 12.35 16.78
N THR A 331 15.02 11.18 17.37
CA THR A 331 15.63 9.90 17.01
C THR A 331 15.36 9.51 15.55
N ILE A 332 14.17 9.81 15.04
CA ILE A 332 13.81 9.58 13.63
C ILE A 332 14.36 10.74 12.78
N ARG A 333 14.19 11.99 13.23
CA ARG A 333 14.56 13.21 12.49
C ARG A 333 16.04 13.26 12.10
N LEU A 334 16.95 12.99 13.03
CA LEU A 334 18.40 13.07 12.81
C LEU A 334 18.92 12.12 11.72
N GLY A 335 18.23 11.00 11.51
CA GLY A 335 18.63 9.98 10.53
C GLY A 335 18.11 10.21 9.12
N LEU A 336 17.05 11.02 8.94
CA LEU A 336 16.25 11.07 7.71
C LEU A 336 17.06 11.18 6.41
N THR A 337 17.92 12.20 6.34
CA THR A 337 18.72 12.49 5.13
C THR A 337 19.73 11.39 4.84
N ASN A 338 20.48 10.95 5.87
CA ASN A 338 21.49 9.91 5.72
C ASN A 338 20.87 8.56 5.38
N SER A 339 19.73 8.25 5.99
CA SER A 339 18.91 7.08 5.68
C SER A 339 18.44 7.07 4.23
N LEU A 340 18.01 8.22 3.69
CA LEU A 340 17.63 8.33 2.29
C LEU A 340 18.84 8.05 1.39
N LEU A 341 19.98 8.70 1.63
CA LEU A 341 21.19 8.48 0.83
C LEU A 341 21.69 7.03 0.91
N ALA A 342 21.58 6.38 2.07
CA ALA A 342 21.94 4.98 2.24
C ALA A 342 21.08 4.03 1.40
N CYS A 343 19.77 4.32 1.23
CA CYS A 343 18.90 3.54 0.35
C CYS A 343 19.35 3.55 -1.12
N PHE A 344 20.09 4.58 -1.53
CA PHE A 344 20.67 4.74 -2.86
C PHE A 344 22.15 4.35 -2.91
N GLU A 345 22.64 3.55 -1.96
CA GLU A 345 24.04 3.11 -1.89
C GLU A 345 25.01 4.32 -1.85
N SER A 346 24.59 5.42 -1.22
CA SER A 346 25.32 6.69 -1.16
C SER A 346 25.58 7.35 -2.53
N LYS A 347 24.81 6.99 -3.57
CA LYS A 347 24.81 7.74 -4.84
C LYS A 347 24.35 9.18 -4.58
N ASN A 348 25.00 10.12 -5.25
CA ASN A 348 24.71 11.54 -5.10
C ASN A 348 23.44 11.92 -5.87
N ILE A 349 22.27 11.61 -5.28
CA ILE A 349 20.94 11.87 -5.86
C ILE A 349 20.44 13.30 -5.60
N LEU A 350 20.99 13.97 -4.59
CA LEU A 350 20.65 15.35 -4.24
C LEU A 350 21.78 16.26 -4.69
N HIS A 351 21.46 17.35 -5.37
CA HIS A 351 22.45 18.34 -5.77
C HIS A 351 22.40 19.53 -4.80
N LEU A 352 23.56 20.15 -4.60
CA LEU A 352 23.61 21.42 -3.88
C LEU A 352 23.01 22.50 -4.77
N VAL A 353 21.93 23.12 -4.31
CA VAL A 353 21.27 24.22 -5.00
C VAL A 353 21.67 25.52 -4.34
N GLU A 354 22.34 26.39 -5.10
CA GLU A 354 22.75 27.73 -4.63
C GLU A 354 21.84 28.84 -5.20
N LYS A 355 21.08 28.55 -6.24
CA LYS A 355 20.15 29.48 -6.92
C LYS A 355 18.95 28.74 -7.48
N THR A 356 17.91 29.49 -7.79
CA THR A 356 16.66 29.06 -8.44
C THR A 356 16.88 27.94 -9.46
N LEU A 357 16.22 26.79 -9.24
CA LEU A 357 16.31 25.65 -10.15
C LEU A 357 15.63 25.98 -11.49
N LEU A 358 16.38 25.85 -12.58
CA LEU A 358 15.86 25.95 -13.96
C LEU A 358 15.52 24.58 -14.58
N HIS A 359 15.86 23.48 -13.89
CA HIS A 359 15.69 22.13 -14.40
C HIS A 359 14.49 21.41 -13.77
N PRO A 360 13.81 20.53 -14.52
CA PRO A 360 12.77 19.69 -13.95
C PRO A 360 13.38 18.82 -12.84
N PHE A 361 12.66 18.75 -11.72
CA PHE A 361 13.01 17.84 -10.64
C PHE A 361 12.76 16.39 -11.06
N GLN A 362 13.42 15.46 -10.38
CA GLN A 362 13.22 14.02 -10.60
C GLN A 362 12.27 13.46 -9.57
N CYS A 363 11.43 12.51 -9.96
CA CYS A 363 10.56 11.79 -9.05
C CYS A 363 10.57 10.28 -9.31
N LEU A 364 10.32 9.51 -8.26
CA LEU A 364 9.98 8.10 -8.33
C LEU A 364 8.61 7.90 -7.69
N HIS A 365 7.68 7.33 -8.45
CA HIS A 365 6.31 7.06 -8.03
C HIS A 365 6.21 5.63 -7.51
N PHE A 366 6.39 5.42 -6.22
CA PHE A 366 6.08 4.15 -5.56
C PHE A 366 4.61 4.05 -5.18
N SER A 367 3.77 4.04 -6.21
CA SER A 367 2.32 4.18 -6.09
C SER A 367 1.58 2.90 -6.43
N LEU A 368 0.43 2.69 -5.78
CA LEU A 368 -0.60 1.79 -6.26
C LEU A 368 -1.61 2.57 -7.09
N TRP A 369 -1.93 2.05 -8.27
CA TRP A 369 -2.83 2.69 -9.22
C TRP A 369 -4.12 1.91 -9.38
N ASN A 370 -5.23 2.65 -9.52
CA ASN A 370 -6.49 2.12 -10.01
C ASN A 370 -7.16 3.00 -11.08
N ARG A 371 -6.71 4.23 -11.28
CA ARG A 371 -7.25 5.19 -12.26
C ARG A 371 -7.24 4.74 -13.71
N TYR A 372 -6.26 3.93 -14.10
CA TYR A 372 -6.15 3.37 -15.44
C TYR A 372 -6.50 1.88 -15.47
N SER A 373 -7.17 1.38 -14.44
CA SER A 373 -7.66 0.01 -14.43
C SER A 373 -8.70 -0.21 -15.52
N THR A 374 -8.70 -1.41 -16.09
CA THR A 374 -9.72 -1.87 -17.02
C THR A 374 -11.03 -2.00 -16.29
N VAL A 375 -12.05 -1.32 -16.80
CA VAL A 375 -13.42 -1.36 -16.28
C VAL A 375 -14.14 -2.59 -16.83
N GLY A 376 -14.84 -3.32 -15.95
CA GLY A 376 -15.60 -4.53 -16.23
C GLY A 376 -17.08 -4.28 -16.55
N ASP A 377 -17.52 -3.04 -16.62
CA ASP A 377 -18.89 -2.69 -16.95
C ASP A 377 -19.29 -3.31 -18.30
N ASN A 378 -20.39 -4.06 -18.28
CA ASN A 378 -20.91 -4.82 -19.43
C ASN A 378 -19.99 -5.94 -19.95
N ALA A 379 -18.91 -6.29 -19.25
CA ALA A 379 -18.11 -7.45 -19.58
C ALA A 379 -18.94 -8.74 -19.35
N PRO A 380 -18.81 -9.77 -20.21
CA PRO A 380 -19.48 -11.05 -19.98
C PRO A 380 -19.11 -11.64 -18.61
N THR A 381 -20.11 -11.92 -17.78
CA THR A 381 -19.90 -12.39 -16.40
C THR A 381 -19.40 -13.84 -16.34
N HIS A 382 -19.75 -14.65 -17.34
CA HIS A 382 -19.43 -16.07 -17.46
C HIS A 382 -18.12 -16.34 -18.19
N ILE A 383 -17.39 -15.30 -18.62
CA ILE A 383 -16.08 -15.44 -19.26
C ILE A 383 -15.01 -14.98 -18.27
N HIS A 384 -13.93 -15.76 -18.18
CA HIS A 384 -12.80 -15.42 -17.34
C HIS A 384 -12.02 -14.24 -17.96
N PRO A 385 -11.67 -13.17 -17.22
CA PRO A 385 -11.01 -11.97 -17.78
C PRO A 385 -9.66 -12.23 -18.47
N TYR A 386 -8.96 -13.31 -18.12
CA TYR A 386 -7.73 -13.73 -18.81
C TYR A 386 -7.98 -14.19 -20.25
N GLY A 387 -9.20 -14.66 -20.57
CA GLY A 387 -9.60 -15.04 -21.92
C GLY A 387 -10.26 -13.90 -22.71
N MET A 388 -10.46 -12.73 -22.10
CA MET A 388 -11.07 -11.59 -22.77
C MET A 388 -10.02 -10.78 -23.54
N VAL A 389 -10.35 -10.41 -24.77
CA VAL A 389 -9.53 -9.50 -25.57
C VAL A 389 -10.36 -8.27 -25.90
N ARG A 390 -9.84 -7.08 -25.59
CA ARG A 390 -10.42 -5.82 -26.00
C ARG A 390 -10.27 -5.66 -27.52
N ALA A 391 -11.40 -5.46 -28.21
CA ALA A 391 -11.44 -5.36 -29.67
C ALA A 391 -10.76 -4.10 -30.23
N ASP A 392 -10.62 -3.05 -29.41
CA ASP A 392 -10.13 -1.72 -29.79
C ASP A 392 -8.63 -1.50 -29.54
N VAL A 393 -7.92 -2.50 -29.02
CA VAL A 393 -6.50 -2.40 -28.68
C VAL A 393 -5.69 -3.55 -29.25
N SER A 394 -4.43 -3.28 -29.58
CA SER A 394 -3.50 -4.31 -30.06
C SER A 394 -3.12 -5.33 -28.98
N ARG A 395 -3.26 -4.98 -27.70
CA ARG A 395 -2.97 -5.84 -26.55
C ARG A 395 -3.82 -5.48 -25.35
N THR A 396 -4.42 -6.51 -24.72
CA THR A 396 -5.11 -6.35 -23.44
C THR A 396 -4.12 -6.49 -22.29
N ASN A 397 -4.10 -5.52 -21.38
CA ASN A 397 -3.28 -5.57 -20.18
C ASN A 397 -4.08 -6.16 -19.01
N HIS A 398 -4.07 -7.48 -18.88
CA HIS A 398 -4.82 -8.18 -17.83
C HIS A 398 -4.34 -7.86 -16.39
N MET A 399 -3.18 -7.19 -16.22
CA MET A 399 -2.75 -6.67 -14.91
C MET A 399 -3.67 -5.56 -14.41
N GLN A 400 -4.19 -4.77 -15.34
CA GLN A 400 -5.00 -3.58 -15.03
C GLN A 400 -6.47 -3.95 -14.75
N CYS A 401 -6.87 -5.22 -14.79
CA CYS A 401 -8.20 -5.62 -14.30
C CYS A 401 -8.33 -5.47 -12.77
N LEU A 402 -7.23 -5.24 -12.06
CA LEU A 402 -7.13 -5.06 -10.62
C LEU A 402 -6.26 -3.83 -10.32
N PRO A 403 -6.32 -3.27 -9.10
CA PRO A 403 -5.29 -2.36 -8.61
C PRO A 403 -3.89 -2.95 -8.78
N TYR A 404 -2.93 -2.13 -9.20
CA TYR A 404 -1.60 -2.60 -9.61
C TYR A 404 -0.49 -1.64 -9.19
N PRO A 405 0.74 -2.15 -8.94
CA PRO A 405 1.88 -1.32 -8.60
C PRO A 405 2.34 -0.51 -9.82
N SER A 406 2.90 0.67 -9.57
CA SER A 406 3.57 1.48 -10.59
C SER A 406 4.73 0.75 -11.26
N ARG A 407 5.15 1.27 -12.41
CA ARG A 407 6.35 0.79 -13.11
C ARG A 407 7.61 0.97 -12.24
N ASP A 408 7.73 2.08 -11.53
CA ASP A 408 8.92 2.38 -10.71
C ASP A 408 9.10 1.37 -9.57
N ILE A 409 8.02 0.86 -8.96
CA ILE A 409 8.11 -0.23 -7.99
C ILE A 409 8.72 -1.48 -8.62
N LEU A 410 8.34 -1.79 -9.86
CA LEU A 410 8.81 -2.99 -10.57
C LEU A 410 10.26 -2.84 -11.04
N GLU A 411 10.63 -1.67 -11.55
CA GLU A 411 11.98 -1.39 -12.07
C GLU A 411 13.00 -1.13 -10.96
N HIS A 412 12.55 -0.59 -9.82
CA HIS A 412 13.39 -0.22 -8.69
C HIS A 412 13.01 -0.98 -7.41
N GLN A 413 12.65 -2.26 -7.54
CA GLN A 413 12.16 -3.08 -6.42
C GLN A 413 13.11 -3.12 -5.22
N GLU A 414 14.41 -3.23 -5.45
CA GLU A 414 15.42 -3.23 -4.37
C GLU A 414 15.44 -1.89 -3.61
N LEU A 415 15.49 -0.78 -4.35
CA LEU A 415 15.41 0.56 -3.77
C LEU A 415 14.10 0.75 -3.00
N TYR A 416 12.97 0.33 -3.56
CA TYR A 416 11.68 0.39 -2.88
C TYR A 416 11.72 -0.36 -1.54
N ASN A 417 12.22 -1.59 -1.54
CA ASN A 417 12.36 -2.40 -0.33
C ASN A 417 13.31 -1.76 0.70
N ASN A 418 14.41 -1.14 0.23
CA ASN A 418 15.35 -0.42 1.10
C ASN A 418 14.66 0.77 1.77
N ILE A 419 13.86 1.55 1.02
CA ILE A 419 13.07 2.66 1.56
C ILE A 419 12.07 2.15 2.61
N LEU A 420 11.30 1.11 2.29
CA LEU A 420 10.31 0.55 3.23
C LEU A 420 10.94 0.05 4.53
N THR A 421 12.10 -0.60 4.42
CA THR A 421 12.82 -1.14 5.58
C THR A 421 13.41 0.00 6.42
N THR A 422 14.05 0.97 5.78
CA THR A 422 14.76 2.06 6.44
C THR A 422 13.81 3.06 7.10
N PHE A 423 12.67 3.36 6.46
CA PHE A 423 11.70 4.35 6.94
C PHE A 423 10.47 3.73 7.62
N GLY A 424 10.49 2.42 7.91
CA GLY A 424 9.36 1.72 8.50
C GLY A 424 8.89 2.26 9.86
N GLU A 425 9.81 2.83 10.65
CA GLU A 425 9.48 3.50 11.93
C GLU A 425 8.79 4.86 11.68
N LEU A 426 9.30 5.66 10.73
CA LEU A 426 8.69 6.91 10.31
C LEU A 426 7.25 6.69 9.83
N PHE A 427 7.02 5.68 8.98
CA PHE A 427 5.70 5.39 8.43
C PHE A 427 4.69 4.97 9.52
N GLU A 428 5.13 4.16 10.49
CA GLU A 428 4.25 3.79 11.61
C GLU A 428 3.94 5.00 12.51
N TRP A 429 4.93 5.87 12.73
CA TRP A 429 4.73 7.09 13.50
C TRP A 429 3.74 8.05 12.82
N ILE A 430 3.88 8.29 11.51
CA ILE A 430 2.94 9.12 10.73
C ILE A 430 1.52 8.55 10.84
N LYS A 431 1.37 7.23 10.64
CA LYS A 431 0.08 6.55 10.78
C LYS A 431 -0.53 6.70 12.17
N MET A 432 0.28 6.64 13.22
CA MET A 432 -0.17 6.86 14.60
C MET A 432 -0.68 8.30 14.78
N VAL A 433 0.07 9.30 14.29
CA VAL A 433 -0.33 10.72 14.35
C VAL A 433 -1.67 10.92 13.61
N MET A 434 -1.82 10.37 12.41
CA MET A 434 -3.09 10.47 11.67
C MET A 434 -4.25 9.79 12.41
N LYS A 435 -4.04 8.61 12.98
CA LYS A 435 -5.11 7.93 13.74
C LYS A 435 -5.55 8.68 14.98
N GLU A 436 -4.62 9.35 15.65
CA GLU A 436 -4.91 10.09 16.89
C GLU A 436 -5.59 11.43 16.60
N PHE A 437 -5.09 12.18 15.60
CA PHE A 437 -5.48 13.58 15.41
C PHE A 437 -6.36 13.82 14.17
N LEU A 438 -6.41 12.88 13.22
CA LEU A 438 -7.27 12.92 12.04
C LEU A 438 -8.03 11.59 11.88
N PRO A 439 -8.76 11.12 12.91
CA PRO A 439 -9.32 9.77 12.91
C PRO A 439 -10.34 9.54 11.80
N GLU A 440 -11.16 10.56 11.47
CA GLU A 440 -12.20 10.48 10.46
C GLU A 440 -11.58 10.38 9.07
N GLU A 441 -10.65 11.28 8.74
CA GLU A 441 -9.96 11.30 7.46
C GLU A 441 -9.07 10.07 7.29
N CYS A 442 -8.44 9.60 8.38
CA CYS A 442 -7.66 8.36 8.39
C CYS A 442 -8.55 7.15 8.10
N GLU A 443 -9.76 7.05 8.65
CA GLU A 443 -10.62 5.87 8.47
C GLU A 443 -11.11 5.74 7.02
N VAL A 444 -11.39 6.86 6.33
CA VAL A 444 -11.76 6.85 4.90
C VAL A 444 -10.67 6.19 4.06
N LEU A 445 -9.41 6.59 4.26
CA LEU A 445 -8.26 6.01 3.54
C LEU A 445 -8.01 4.56 3.94
N VAL A 446 -8.16 4.21 5.22
CA VAL A 446 -7.99 2.85 5.71
C VAL A 446 -9.04 1.91 5.12
N GLU A 447 -10.29 2.36 4.96
CA GLU A 447 -11.35 1.56 4.34
C GLU A 447 -11.00 1.21 2.88
N LEU A 448 -10.43 2.15 2.12
CA LEU A 448 -9.95 1.89 0.77
C LEU A 448 -8.85 0.82 0.76
N GLY A 449 -7.85 0.96 1.64
CA GLY A 449 -6.74 0.01 1.73
C GLY A 449 -7.15 -1.40 2.18
N GLN A 450 -8.24 -1.55 2.94
CA GLN A 450 -8.74 -2.86 3.36
C GLN A 450 -9.35 -3.68 2.23
N ASN A 451 -9.71 -3.04 1.13
CA ASN A 451 -10.32 -3.68 -0.03
C ASN A 451 -9.29 -4.15 -1.06
N LEU A 452 -7.99 -3.99 -0.82
CA LEU A 452 -6.96 -4.40 -1.79
C LEU A 452 -6.98 -5.92 -2.05
N PRO A 453 -6.75 -6.34 -3.32
CA PRO A 453 -6.67 -7.76 -3.67
C PRO A 453 -5.70 -8.54 -2.79
N GLY A 454 -6.06 -9.77 -2.43
CA GLY A 454 -5.23 -10.66 -1.61
C GLY A 454 -5.09 -10.24 -0.14
N GLY A 455 -5.83 -9.22 0.30
CA GLY A 455 -5.67 -8.61 1.62
C GLY A 455 -4.32 -7.91 1.79
N GLU A 456 -3.77 -7.44 0.68
CA GLU A 456 -2.53 -6.68 0.63
C GLU A 456 -2.64 -5.37 1.42
N ARG A 457 -1.50 -4.89 1.93
CA ARG A 457 -1.45 -3.65 2.70
C ARG A 457 -0.48 -2.68 2.08
N SER A 458 -0.86 -1.41 2.11
CA SER A 458 0.11 -0.35 1.85
C SER A 458 1.13 -0.26 2.98
N PRO A 459 2.44 -0.29 2.66
CA PRO A 459 3.51 -0.02 3.63
C PRO A 459 3.48 1.40 4.21
N VAL A 460 2.82 2.34 3.52
CA VAL A 460 2.67 3.75 3.92
C VAL A 460 1.22 4.08 4.34
N ALA A 461 0.51 3.07 4.85
CA ALA A 461 -0.85 3.23 5.37
C ALA A 461 -0.96 4.42 6.34
N PRO A 462 -2.04 5.21 6.31
CA PRO A 462 -3.31 4.90 5.62
C PRO A 462 -3.30 5.17 4.11
N PHE A 463 -2.28 5.86 3.59
CA PHE A 463 -2.12 6.11 2.15
C PHE A 463 -1.76 4.83 1.38
N LEU A 464 -2.01 4.81 0.08
CA LEU A 464 -1.68 3.67 -0.80
C LEU A 464 -0.42 3.88 -1.63
N SER A 465 0.12 5.08 -1.65
CA SER A 465 1.20 5.47 -2.54
C SER A 465 2.23 6.37 -1.85
N LEU A 466 3.49 6.22 -2.25
CA LEU A 466 4.64 7.03 -1.85
C LEU A 466 5.31 7.60 -3.10
N VAL A 467 5.57 8.89 -3.13
CA VAL A 467 6.39 9.54 -4.16
C VAL A 467 7.63 10.12 -3.51
N LEU A 468 8.77 9.86 -4.14
CA LEU A 468 10.08 10.43 -3.80
C LEU A 468 10.37 11.55 -4.78
N ASN A 469 10.47 12.78 -4.32
CA ASN A 469 10.89 13.90 -5.15
C ASN A 469 12.32 14.32 -4.79
N PHE A 470 13.16 14.52 -5.79
CA PHE A 470 14.57 14.93 -5.64
C PHE A 470 14.80 16.30 -6.22
N ASN A 471 15.44 17.17 -5.44
CA ASN A 471 15.74 18.55 -5.83
C ASN A 471 14.49 19.32 -6.28
N VAL A 472 13.41 19.20 -5.49
CA VAL A 472 12.07 19.61 -5.94
C VAL A 472 11.75 21.05 -5.60
N THR A 473 11.32 21.78 -6.64
CA THR A 473 10.61 23.05 -6.56
C THR A 473 9.44 22.97 -7.54
N THR A 474 8.25 22.68 -7.04
CA THR A 474 7.07 22.54 -7.90
C THR A 474 6.55 23.89 -8.41
N GLU A 475 5.96 23.87 -9.61
CA GLU A 475 5.07 24.93 -10.08
C GLU A 475 3.68 24.78 -9.44
N GLY A 476 2.84 25.81 -9.49
CA GLY A 476 1.49 25.71 -8.95
C GLY A 476 0.64 24.67 -9.70
N HIS A 477 0.11 23.71 -8.95
CA HIS A 477 -0.71 22.62 -9.47
C HIS A 477 -1.70 22.11 -8.41
N ARG A 478 -2.65 21.28 -8.86
CA ARG A 478 -3.50 20.45 -7.99
C ARG A 478 -3.34 18.99 -8.41
N ASP A 479 -3.26 18.10 -7.44
CA ASP A 479 -3.21 16.66 -7.70
C ASP A 479 -4.63 16.13 -7.85
N ARG A 480 -5.27 16.48 -8.97
CA ARG A 480 -6.71 16.20 -9.25
C ARG A 480 -7.13 14.73 -9.23
N PHE A 481 -6.17 13.84 -9.03
CA PHE A 481 -6.39 12.40 -9.01
C PHE A 481 -6.09 11.79 -7.65
N ASP A 482 -5.76 12.61 -6.66
CA ASP A 482 -5.62 12.18 -5.29
C ASP A 482 -6.99 12.09 -4.62
N LYS A 483 -7.15 11.06 -3.81
CA LYS A 483 -8.29 10.80 -2.96
C LYS A 483 -8.12 11.55 -1.64
N ASP A 484 -8.93 12.59 -1.49
CA ASP A 484 -9.08 13.40 -0.29
C ASP A 484 -7.77 14.05 0.17
N LEU A 485 -6.83 13.30 0.76
CA LEU A 485 -5.64 13.82 1.41
C LEU A 485 -4.34 13.49 0.67
N CYS A 486 -3.37 14.38 0.84
CA CYS A 486 -1.97 14.19 0.54
C CYS A 486 -1.12 14.64 1.75
N LEU A 487 -0.02 13.96 1.99
CA LEU A 487 1.00 14.33 2.98
C LEU A 487 2.28 14.73 2.28
N VAL A 488 2.89 15.87 2.65
CA VAL A 488 4.21 16.30 2.17
C VAL A 488 5.18 16.38 3.36
N LEU A 489 6.30 15.65 3.27
CA LEU A 489 7.36 15.62 4.28
C LEU A 489 8.72 15.93 3.61
N PRO A 490 9.27 17.15 3.78
CA PRO A 490 10.58 17.52 3.28
C PRO A 490 11.72 16.81 4.01
N LEU A 491 12.80 16.54 3.27
CA LEU A 491 14.01 15.86 3.71
C LEU A 491 15.23 16.63 3.23
N GLY A 492 16.31 16.64 4.02
CA GLY A 492 17.59 17.20 3.61
C GLY A 492 18.09 18.36 4.47
N THR A 493 19.11 19.04 3.96
CA THR A 493 19.73 20.21 4.59
C THR A 493 19.54 21.42 3.68
N PHE A 494 18.51 22.21 3.96
CA PHE A 494 18.12 23.33 3.12
C PHE A 494 17.51 24.48 3.92
N THR A 495 17.46 25.67 3.31
CA THR A 495 16.72 26.86 3.75
C THR A 495 15.71 27.25 2.67
N GLY A 496 14.62 27.92 3.06
CA GLY A 496 13.51 28.20 2.14
C GLY A 496 12.69 26.96 1.84
N GLY A 497 12.15 26.83 0.62
CA GLY A 497 11.42 25.63 0.20
C GLY A 497 10.03 25.46 0.81
N ALA A 498 9.48 26.52 1.43
CA ALA A 498 8.15 26.52 2.03
C ALA A 498 7.07 26.02 1.07
N LEU A 499 6.05 25.35 1.62
CA LEU A 499 4.87 24.90 0.88
C LEU A 499 3.83 26.02 0.89
N VAL A 500 3.42 26.46 -0.30
CA VAL A 500 2.38 27.48 -0.45
C VAL A 500 1.06 26.83 -0.78
N MET A 501 -0.01 27.22 -0.09
CA MET A 501 -1.40 26.84 -0.37
C MET A 501 -2.13 28.09 -0.86
N PHE A 502 -2.39 28.16 -2.16
CA PHE A 502 -2.77 29.41 -2.82
C PHE A 502 -4.14 29.91 -2.37
N GLU A 503 -5.16 29.07 -2.40
CA GLU A 503 -6.54 29.48 -2.11
C GLU A 503 -6.68 29.97 -0.67
N GLN A 504 -6.04 29.28 0.26
CA GLN A 504 -5.97 29.64 1.68
C GLN A 504 -4.95 30.77 1.94
N GLY A 505 -4.11 31.15 0.97
CA GLY A 505 -3.10 32.19 1.18
C GLY A 505 -2.09 31.83 2.28
N LEU A 506 -1.78 30.55 2.46
CA LEU A 506 -0.85 30.08 3.49
C LEU A 506 0.54 29.81 2.91
N VAL A 507 1.56 30.13 3.69
CA VAL A 507 2.96 29.76 3.42
C VAL A 507 3.49 28.99 4.62
N LEU A 508 3.59 27.67 4.48
CA LEU A 508 4.05 26.77 5.52
C LEU A 508 5.56 26.58 5.40
N GLU A 509 6.33 27.10 6.35
CA GLU A 509 7.80 27.02 6.35
C GLU A 509 8.31 25.65 6.85
N ILE A 510 7.72 24.57 6.36
CA ILE A 510 8.04 23.19 6.74
C ILE A 510 9.49 22.82 6.42
N GLY A 511 10.23 22.39 7.44
CA GLY A 511 11.62 21.97 7.35
C GLY A 511 11.79 20.46 7.23
N CYS A 512 13.05 20.02 7.32
CA CYS A 512 13.37 18.59 7.30
C CYS A 512 12.74 17.84 8.47
N GLY A 513 11.84 16.90 8.17
CA GLY A 513 11.14 16.08 9.17
C GLY A 513 9.83 16.69 9.70
N ASP A 514 9.49 17.91 9.30
CA ASP A 514 8.13 18.42 9.49
C ASP A 514 7.25 17.87 8.36
N PHE A 515 5.94 17.77 8.58
CA PHE A 515 5.02 17.41 7.49
C PHE A 515 3.72 18.18 7.55
N ALA A 516 3.08 18.31 6.38
CA ALA A 516 1.75 18.87 6.22
C ALA A 516 0.82 17.85 5.56
N ILE A 517 -0.43 17.76 6.01
CA ILE A 517 -1.51 16.98 5.41
C ILE A 517 -2.61 17.93 4.97
N PHE A 518 -3.07 17.82 3.73
CA PHE A 518 -4.10 18.70 3.16
C PHE A 518 -4.76 18.07 1.94
N HIS A 519 -5.83 18.69 1.44
CA HIS A 519 -6.53 18.25 0.24
C HIS A 519 -5.81 18.72 -1.04
N SER A 520 -4.89 17.92 -1.58
CA SER A 520 -4.06 18.27 -2.76
C SER A 520 -4.85 18.38 -4.07
N SER A 521 -5.97 17.67 -4.18
CA SER A 521 -6.86 17.71 -5.36
C SER A 521 -7.67 19.01 -5.43
N GLU A 522 -7.88 19.65 -4.28
CA GLU A 522 -8.70 20.86 -4.12
C GLU A 522 -7.86 22.13 -3.86
N THR A 523 -6.63 21.97 -3.37
CA THR A 523 -5.72 23.08 -3.05
C THR A 523 -4.61 23.21 -4.08
N THR A 524 -4.54 24.36 -4.73
CA THR A 524 -3.40 24.69 -5.60
C THR A 524 -2.20 24.98 -4.73
N HIS A 525 -1.12 24.25 -4.96
CA HIS A 525 0.06 24.34 -4.14
C HIS A 525 1.35 24.31 -4.96
N PHE A 526 2.39 24.91 -4.39
CA PHE A 526 3.73 24.96 -4.97
C PHE A 526 4.79 25.10 -3.89
N ASN A 527 6.05 24.86 -4.26
CA ASN A 527 7.17 25.16 -3.38
C ASN A 527 7.76 26.54 -3.69
N MET A 528 8.16 27.23 -2.62
CA MET A 528 9.11 28.33 -2.68
C MET A 528 10.48 27.81 -3.14
N HIS A 529 11.31 28.73 -3.63
CA HIS A 529 12.72 28.44 -3.90
C HIS A 529 13.45 28.08 -2.60
N TYR A 530 14.50 27.28 -2.73
CA TYR A 530 15.32 26.83 -1.62
C TYR A 530 16.80 26.86 -1.98
N GLU A 531 17.65 26.90 -0.96
CA GLU A 531 19.08 26.69 -1.05
C GLU A 531 19.47 25.46 -0.25
N GLY A 532 20.41 24.65 -0.75
CA GLY A 532 20.86 23.41 -0.09
C GLY A 532 20.48 22.13 -0.84
N ARG A 533 20.33 21.03 -0.11
CA ARG A 533 19.97 19.70 -0.63
C ARG A 533 18.59 19.32 -0.11
N ARG A 534 17.63 19.12 -1.02
CA ARG A 534 16.23 18.88 -0.67
C ARG A 534 15.65 17.69 -1.43
N ALA A 535 14.97 16.83 -0.68
CA ALA A 535 14.01 15.86 -1.20
C ALA A 535 12.68 16.04 -0.50
N SER A 536 11.66 15.32 -0.94
CA SER A 536 10.44 15.15 -0.15
C SER A 536 9.87 13.76 -0.34
N PHE A 537 9.28 13.24 0.72
CA PHE A 537 8.27 12.20 0.60
C PHE A 537 6.91 12.85 0.41
N VAL A 538 6.13 12.30 -0.52
CA VAL A 538 4.73 12.67 -0.72
C VAL A 538 3.89 11.41 -0.62
N PHE A 539 2.94 11.36 0.31
CA PHE A 539 2.03 10.21 0.44
C PHE A 539 0.66 10.60 -0.09
N HIS A 540 0.06 9.72 -0.88
CA HIS A 540 -1.25 9.98 -1.48
C HIS A 540 -1.99 8.66 -1.74
N THR A 541 -3.27 8.75 -2.06
CA THR A 541 -4.09 7.63 -2.51
C THR A 541 -4.75 8.03 -3.81
N ASP A 542 -4.81 7.15 -4.81
CA ASP A 542 -5.46 7.44 -6.09
C ASP A 542 -7.00 7.44 -5.95
N GLN A 543 -7.68 8.49 -6.39
CA GLN A 543 -9.15 8.58 -6.41
C GLN A 543 -9.79 7.45 -7.22
N GLY A 544 -9.04 6.85 -8.15
CA GLY A 544 -9.47 5.66 -8.86
C GLY A 544 -9.95 4.54 -7.93
N PHE A 545 -9.44 4.45 -6.69
CA PHE A 545 -9.86 3.43 -5.73
C PHE A 545 -11.33 3.52 -5.29
N ASP A 546 -12.02 4.65 -5.49
CA ASP A 546 -13.46 4.74 -5.21
C ASP A 546 -14.24 3.74 -6.09
N LYS A 547 -13.90 3.64 -7.38
CA LYS A 547 -14.50 2.64 -8.30
C LYS A 547 -14.22 1.19 -7.86
N TRP A 548 -13.04 0.97 -7.26
CA TRP A 548 -12.69 -0.34 -6.73
C TRP A 548 -13.50 -0.66 -5.48
N LYS A 549 -13.66 0.31 -4.57
CA LYS A 549 -14.48 0.18 -3.37
C LYS A 549 -15.94 -0.10 -3.70
N GLU A 550 -16.54 0.68 -4.60
CA GLU A 550 -17.97 0.64 -4.93
C GLU A 550 -18.39 -0.64 -5.67
N GLY A 551 -17.61 -1.08 -6.65
CA GLY A 551 -18.02 -2.18 -7.53
C GLY A 551 -16.87 -3.02 -8.08
N ARG A 552 -15.68 -2.92 -7.49
CA ARG A 552 -14.46 -3.60 -7.97
C ARG A 552 -14.16 -3.27 -9.45
N ASN A 553 -14.32 -1.99 -9.83
CA ASN A 553 -14.26 -1.53 -11.21
C ASN A 553 -15.26 -2.21 -12.16
N GLY A 554 -16.44 -2.61 -11.68
CA GLY A 554 -17.46 -3.31 -12.46
C GLY A 554 -17.26 -4.83 -12.53
N TRP A 555 -16.21 -5.37 -11.89
CA TRP A 555 -15.90 -6.80 -11.95
C TRP A 555 -16.59 -7.65 -10.90
N ALA A 556 -17.24 -7.05 -9.89
CA ALA A 556 -17.82 -7.77 -8.77
C ALA A 556 -18.87 -8.83 -9.17
N ALA A 557 -19.55 -8.65 -10.31
CA ALA A 557 -20.55 -9.59 -10.82
C ALA A 557 -19.97 -10.72 -11.69
N ASN A 558 -18.67 -10.71 -11.99
CA ASN A 558 -18.03 -11.75 -12.78
C ASN A 558 -17.94 -13.06 -11.96
N GLU A 559 -18.31 -14.18 -12.57
CA GLU A 559 -18.40 -15.50 -11.91
C GLU A 559 -17.05 -15.98 -11.36
N TYR A 560 -15.95 -15.47 -11.90
CA TYR A 560 -14.60 -15.82 -11.48
C TYR A 560 -14.04 -14.86 -10.41
N PHE A 561 -14.73 -13.75 -10.09
CA PHE A 561 -14.29 -12.78 -9.10
C PHE A 561 -14.77 -13.18 -7.70
N HIS A 562 -13.84 -13.45 -6.79
CA HIS A 562 -14.12 -14.01 -5.48
C HIS A 562 -13.31 -13.36 -4.38
#